data_AF-A0AAN1D6V9-F1
#
_entry.id   AF-A0AAN1D6V9-F1
#
_cell.length_a   1.000
_cell.length_b   1.000
_cell.length_c   1.000
_cell.angle_alpha   90.00
_cell.angle_beta   90.00
_cell.angle_gamma   90.00
#
_symmetry.space_group_name_H-M   'P 1'
#
loop_
_entity.id
_entity.type
_entity.pdbx_description
1 polymer ?
#
loop_
_entity_poly.entity_id
_entity_poly.type
_entity_poly.pdbx_seq_one_letter_code
_entity_poly.pdbx_strand_id
1 'polypeptide(L)' 'MNLVGHKIYLRFLKDTDAGPLAEMHRKNREFWQRYTPDRPEEFYTEEYQFHRKKFALFK' A
#
# COMPACT_ATOMS: atom_id res chain seq x y z
N MET A 1 -18.10 3.91 8.61
CA MET A 1 -16.83 3.34 9.11
C MET A 1 -16.25 4.36 10.07
N ASN A 2 -16.30 4.09 11.38
CA ASN A 2 -15.73 5.01 12.37
C ASN A 2 -14.23 4.72 12.49
N LEU A 3 -13.39 5.69 12.17
CA LEU A 3 -11.97 5.62 12.49
C LEU A 3 -11.83 5.77 14.00
N VAL A 4 -11.70 4.66 14.70
CA VAL A 4 -11.54 4.64 16.16
C VAL A 4 -10.06 4.53 16.48
N GLY A 5 -9.48 5.58 17.05
CA GLY A 5 -8.07 5.62 17.44
C GLY A 5 -7.59 7.05 17.68
N HIS A 6 -6.90 7.29 18.79
CA HIS A 6 -6.44 8.63 19.18
C HIS A 6 -5.07 9.00 18.58
N LYS A 7 -4.47 8.14 17.75
CA LYS A 7 -3.09 8.27 17.23
C LYS A 7 -3.02 7.94 15.73
N ILE A 8 -3.76 8.70 14.93
CA ILE A 8 -3.73 8.59 13.46
C ILE A 8 -2.66 9.55 12.95
N TYR A 9 -1.70 9.03 12.17
CA TYR A 9 -0.63 9.83 11.58
C TYR A 9 -0.75 9.78 10.05
N LEU A 10 -0.72 10.95 9.42
CA LEU A 10 -0.67 11.10 7.98
C LEU A 10 0.68 11.70 7.60
N ARG A 11 1.37 11.06 6.66
CA ARG A 11 2.64 11.53 6.08
C ARG A 11 2.80 11.03 4.66
N PHE A 12 3.70 11.67 3.91
CA PHE A 12 4.14 11.12 2.63
C PHE A 12 4.84 9.78 2.82
N LEU A 13 4.65 8.90 1.81
CA LEU A 13 5.34 7.64 1.74
C LEU A 13 6.85 7.88 1.56
N LYS A 14 7.65 7.07 2.24
CA LYS A 14 9.10 7.00 2.14
C LYS A 14 9.50 5.65 1.57
N ASP A 15 10.72 5.56 1.06
CA ASP A 15 11.30 4.33 0.54
C ASP A 15 11.20 3.17 1.54
N THR A 16 11.50 3.46 2.82
CA THR A 16 11.41 2.51 3.95
C THR A 16 10.02 1.90 4.17
N ASP A 17 8.97 2.45 3.57
CA ASP A 17 7.61 1.90 3.70
C ASP A 17 7.34 0.77 2.69
N ALA A 18 8.30 0.39 1.85
CA ALA A 18 8.03 -0.51 0.72
C ALA A 18 7.63 -1.91 1.22
N GLY A 19 8.44 -2.49 2.11
CA GLY A 19 8.11 -3.74 2.81
C GLY A 19 6.78 -3.67 3.58
N PRO A 20 6.57 -2.69 4.48
CA PRO A 20 5.30 -2.55 5.21
C PRO A 20 4.07 -2.42 4.30
N LEU A 21 4.16 -1.71 3.17
CA LEU A 21 3.06 -1.60 2.20
C LEU A 21 2.79 -2.93 1.50
N ALA A 22 3.83 -3.62 1.05
CA ALA A 22 3.68 -4.92 0.40
C ALA A 22 2.99 -5.91 1.35
N GLU A 23 3.43 -5.94 2.61
CA GLU A 23 2.84 -6.80 3.63
C GLU A 23 1.38 -6.45 3.94
N MET A 24 1.06 -5.16 4.08
CA MET A 24 -0.31 -4.69 4.26
C MET A 24 -1.20 -5.12 3.09
N HIS A 25 -0.74 -5.00 1.85
CA HIS A 25 -1.47 -5.44 0.67
C HIS A 25 -1.65 -6.96 0.60
N ARG A 26 -0.65 -7.76 0.97
CA ARG A 26 -0.76 -9.23 1.02
C ARG A 26 -1.80 -9.67 2.05
N LYS A 27 -1.70 -9.16 3.29
CA LYS A 27 -2.60 -9.51 4.39
C LYS A 27 -4.06 -9.19 4.11
N ASN A 28 -4.33 -8.16 3.32
CA ASN A 28 -5.68 -7.70 3.02
C ASN A 28 -6.15 -8.07 1.60
N ARG A 29 -5.37 -8.87 0.85
CA ARG A 29 -5.61 -9.17 -0.57
C ARG A 29 -7.03 -9.67 -0.83
N GLU A 30 -7.46 -10.70 -0.12
CA GLU A 30 -8.79 -11.33 -0.28
C GLU A 30 -9.94 -10.36 0.02
N PHE A 31 -9.73 -9.43 0.96
CA PHE A 31 -10.73 -8.41 1.28
C PHE A 31 -10.76 -7.31 0.22
N TRP A 32 -9.61 -6.78 -0.19
CA TRP A 32 -9.54 -5.64 -1.11
C TRP A 32 -9.84 -5.99 -2.56
N GLN A 33 -9.47 -7.18 -3.04
CA GLN A 33 -9.75 -7.59 -4.42
C GLN A 33 -11.25 -7.65 -4.74
N ARG A 34 -12.12 -7.79 -3.72
CA ARG A 34 -13.57 -7.70 -3.90
C ARG A 34 -14.08 -6.30 -4.31
N TYR A 35 -13.28 -5.26 -4.06
CA TYR A 35 -13.69 -3.86 -4.20
C TYR A 35 -12.68 -3.00 -4.97
N THR A 36 -11.61 -3.61 -5.50
CA THR A 36 -10.54 -2.90 -6.21
C THR A 36 -10.19 -3.63 -7.50
N PRO A 37 -9.62 -2.93 -8.51
CA PRO A 37 -9.15 -3.58 -9.72
C PRO A 37 -8.12 -4.66 -9.42
N ASP A 38 -8.10 -5.69 -10.25
CA ASP A 38 -7.10 -6.75 -10.18
C ASP A 38 -5.68 -6.16 -10.20
N ARG A 39 -4.86 -6.68 -9.31
CA ARG A 39 -3.46 -6.30 -9.18
C ARG A 39 -2.59 -7.45 -9.68
N PRO A 40 -1.54 -7.18 -10.47
CA PRO A 40 -0.61 -8.20 -10.89
C PRO A 40 0.18 -8.71 -9.68
N GLU A 41 0.76 -9.91 -9.74
CA GLU A 41 1.39 -10.54 -8.56
C GLU A 41 2.58 -9.70 -8.04
N GLU A 42 3.29 -9.04 -8.95
CA GLU A 42 4.41 -8.14 -8.67
C GLU A 42 3.99 -7.01 -7.73
N PHE A 43 2.72 -6.58 -7.78
CA PHE A 43 2.19 -5.55 -6.88
C PHE A 43 2.41 -5.89 -5.40
N TYR A 44 2.44 -7.17 -5.06
CA TYR A 44 2.58 -7.64 -3.68
C TYR A 44 4.04 -7.79 -3.24
N THR A 45 4.99 -7.37 -4.07
CA THR A 45 6.43 -7.38 -3.76
C THR A 45 6.90 -6.03 -3.20
N GLU A 46 7.92 -6.08 -2.34
CA GLU A 46 8.57 -4.87 -1.83
C GLU A 46 9.19 -4.04 -2.96
N GLU A 47 9.82 -4.70 -3.93
CA GLU A 47 10.43 -4.06 -5.10
C GLU A 47 9.42 -3.24 -5.89
N TYR A 48 8.23 -3.78 -6.17
CA TYR A 48 7.20 -3.03 -6.89
C TYR A 48 6.69 -1.84 -6.08
N GLN A 49 6.45 -2.01 -4.78
CA GLN A 49 6.00 -0.91 -3.91
C GLN A 49 7.06 0.20 -3.77
N PHE A 50 8.35 -0.16 -3.84
CA PHE A 50 9.45 0.82 -3.90
C PHE A 50 9.40 1.62 -5.21
N HIS A 51 9.30 0.96 -6.36
CA HIS A 51 9.25 1.63 -7.68
C HIS A 51 8.00 2.49 -7.86
N ARG A 52 6.82 1.98 -7.46
CA ARG A 52 5.54 2.68 -7.60
C ARG A 52 5.50 4.03 -6.91
N LYS A 53 6.13 4.17 -5.73
CA LYS A 53 6.18 5.44 -4.99
C LYS A 53 6.85 6.55 -5.79
N LYS A 54 7.90 6.22 -6.54
CA LYS A 54 8.62 7.19 -7.36
C LYS A 54 7.72 7.80 -8.43
N PHE A 55 6.73 7.06 -8.94
CA PHE A 55 5.78 7.57 -9.94
C PHE A 55 4.60 8.36 -9.35
N ALA A 56 4.30 8.22 -8.06
CA ALA A 56 3.19 8.91 -7.41
C ALA A 56 3.48 10.38 -7.06
N LEU A 57 4.75 10.80 -7.05
CA LEU A 57 5.19 12.18 -6.74
C LEU A 57 5.39 13.08 -7.97
N PHE A 58 5.21 12.56 -9.20
CA PHE A 58 5.43 13.32 -10.45
C PHE A 58 4.16 13.47 -11.31
N LYS A 59 2.98 13.47 -10.71
CA LYS A 59 1.72 13.83 -11.39
C LYS A 59 0.99 14.92 -10.64
#